data_AF-A0AAV6M5G9-F1
#
_entry.id   AF-A0AAV6M5G9-F1
#
_cell.length_a   1.000
_cell.length_b   1.000
_cell.length_c   1.000
_cell.angle_alpha   90.00
_cell.angle_beta   90.00
_cell.angle_gamma   90.00
#
_symmetry.space_group_name_H-M   'P 1'
#
loop_
_entity.id
_entity.type
_entity.pdbx_description
1 polymer ?
#
loop_
_entity_poly.entity_id
_entity_poly.type
_entity_poly.pdbx_seq_one_letter_code
_entity_poly.pdbx_strand_id
1 'polypeptide(L)'
;MDSEDDLHYSTDVESVDDDCDFYSGEMDMGMGYYSDDDDPDAEDFVDDETDDYFDSRRREQNYTILNESDIRQRQEDDITRISSVLSISRVASIVLLRHFNWSVTKVHDEWFADETRVRKQVGLLEAPVVHVLNARERTCGICFESYPNSRIKSAACGHPFCANCWEDACQGNPILQSTKWCPAPGCEHAVLFDAGNGNYDVSCLCTYGFCWKCTEEAHRPVDCATVEKWILKNSAESENMNWILANSKPCPKCKRPIEKNQGCMHMTCTPPCTFEFCWLCLGAWSDHGERTGGFYACNRYEVAKQDGVYDEAEKRREMAKNSLERYTHYYERWASNQTSRQKAIADLHQMQNVHIEKLSDIHCTPESQLKFITEAWLQIIECRRVLKWTYSYGYYLPEQEHAKRQFFEYLQGEAESGLERLHQCAEKELLQFVSAEGPSKEFNDFRTKLAGLTSVTRNYFENLVRALENGLSDVNSHGASSGTTSSKNTAGSSKGGRSVRGKGISRIGSSTRSGDNAATHWSCEHCTFVNTKSSSTCEMCHQQHH
;
A
#
# COMPACT_ATOMS: atom_id res chain seq x y z
N MET A 1 -37.82 25.74 64.11
CA MET A 1 -37.72 25.55 62.65
C MET A 1 -36.43 24.77 62.42
N ASP A 2 -36.25 23.63 63.09
CA ASP A 2 -36.93 22.31 62.95
C ASP A 2 -36.11 21.48 61.95
N SER A 3 -35.61 20.28 62.22
CA SER A 3 -35.43 19.47 63.41
C SER A 3 -34.33 18.44 63.10
N GLU A 4 -33.65 17.97 64.13
CA GLU A 4 -32.63 16.92 64.12
C GLU A 4 -33.27 15.51 64.09
N ASP A 5 -32.39 14.49 64.03
CA ASP A 5 -32.58 13.06 64.32
C ASP A 5 -32.79 12.10 63.13
N ASP A 6 -31.78 11.26 62.88
CA ASP A 6 -31.94 9.92 62.31
C ASP A 6 -31.22 8.89 63.20
N LEU A 7 -32.03 8.08 63.88
CA LEU A 7 -31.67 7.04 64.85
C LEU A 7 -31.78 5.64 64.20
N HIS A 8 -30.84 4.78 64.55
CA HIS A 8 -30.72 3.33 64.30
C HIS A 8 -32.00 2.48 64.37
N TYR A 9 -32.09 1.42 63.54
CA TYR A 9 -32.31 0.03 64.01
C TYR A 9 -31.99 -1.05 62.95
N SER A 10 -31.76 -2.26 63.48
CA SER A 10 -31.15 -3.48 62.97
C SER A 10 -31.98 -4.37 62.03
N THR A 11 -31.24 -5.24 61.34
CA THR A 11 -31.44 -6.67 60.98
C THR A 11 -32.84 -7.29 61.11
N ASP A 12 -33.29 -7.93 60.04
CA ASP A 12 -34.03 -9.19 60.12
C ASP A 12 -33.65 -10.15 58.98
N VAL A 13 -33.65 -11.43 59.36
CA VAL A 13 -33.15 -12.60 58.65
C VAL A 13 -34.37 -13.32 58.10
N GLU A 14 -34.40 -13.66 56.81
CA GLU A 14 -35.17 -14.81 56.34
C GLU A 14 -34.35 -15.62 55.33
N SER A 15 -33.95 -16.79 55.83
CA SER A 15 -33.49 -17.95 55.09
C SER A 15 -34.65 -18.59 54.36
N VAL A 16 -34.49 -18.85 53.07
CA VAL A 16 -35.19 -19.93 52.38
C VAL A 16 -34.17 -20.66 51.52
N ASP A 17 -33.89 -21.89 51.95
CA ASP A 17 -33.27 -22.95 51.17
C ASP A 17 -34.14 -23.25 49.95
N ASP A 18 -33.52 -23.41 48.78
CA ASP A 18 -34.04 -24.29 47.74
C ASP A 18 -32.86 -24.99 47.06
N ASP A 19 -32.73 -26.26 47.42
CA ASP A 19 -31.93 -27.28 46.78
C ASP A 19 -32.43 -27.51 45.34
N CYS A 20 -31.52 -27.64 44.36
CA CYS A 20 -31.50 -28.81 43.46
C CYS A 20 -30.36 -28.76 42.41
N ASP A 21 -29.51 -29.78 42.52
CA ASP A 21 -29.01 -30.64 41.43
C ASP A 21 -27.85 -30.19 40.55
N PHE A 22 -26.68 -30.30 41.19
CA PHE A 22 -25.43 -30.81 40.62
C PHE A 22 -25.66 -32.07 39.74
N TYR A 23 -25.62 -31.90 38.42
CA TYR A 23 -25.41 -33.01 37.47
C TYR A 23 -23.99 -32.88 36.90
N SER A 24 -23.04 -33.59 37.52
CA SER A 24 -21.76 -33.90 36.91
C SER A 24 -21.97 -34.98 35.85
N GLY A 25 -21.99 -34.58 34.59
CA GLY A 25 -21.90 -35.48 33.45
C GLY A 25 -20.47 -35.52 32.93
N GLU A 26 -19.68 -36.48 33.41
CA GLU A 26 -18.49 -36.96 32.72
C GLU A 26 -18.92 -37.51 31.35
N MET A 27 -18.40 -36.96 30.25
CA MET A 27 -18.39 -37.63 28.96
C MET A 27 -16.95 -37.72 28.47
N ASP A 28 -16.37 -38.85 28.82
CA ASP A 28 -15.27 -39.54 28.16
C ASP A 28 -15.46 -39.58 26.64
N MET A 29 -14.50 -39.04 25.89
CA MET A 29 -14.33 -39.28 24.45
C MET A 29 -12.85 -39.58 24.17
N GLY A 30 -12.42 -40.78 24.59
CA GLY A 30 -11.68 -41.75 23.78
C GLY A 30 -10.64 -41.23 22.78
N MET A 31 -9.38 -41.20 23.22
CA MET A 31 -8.19 -41.29 22.35
C MET A 31 -8.18 -42.63 21.60
N GLY A 32 -8.27 -42.57 20.27
CA GLY A 32 -7.99 -43.72 19.41
C GLY A 32 -6.50 -43.85 19.14
N TYR A 33 -5.84 -44.76 19.86
CA TYR A 33 -4.53 -45.31 19.50
C TYR A 33 -4.70 -46.32 18.36
N TYR A 34 -3.90 -46.18 17.31
CA TYR A 34 -3.52 -47.30 16.44
C TYR A 34 -2.00 -47.23 16.27
N SER A 35 -1.33 -48.26 16.79
CA SER A 35 0.10 -48.52 16.58
C SER A 35 0.25 -49.69 15.61
N ASP A 36 1.25 -49.51 14.74
CA ASP A 36 2.15 -50.47 14.10
C ASP A 36 1.61 -51.51 13.11
N ASP A 37 2.06 -51.36 11.86
CA ASP A 37 2.56 -52.46 11.04
C ASP A 37 3.94 -52.05 10.48
N ASP A 38 4.94 -52.85 10.82
CA ASP A 38 6.31 -52.83 10.32
C ASP A 38 6.38 -53.08 8.80
N ASP A 39 7.12 -52.24 8.05
CA ASP A 39 7.78 -52.67 6.81
C ASP A 39 9.17 -52.00 6.71
N PRO A 40 10.28 -52.78 6.73
CA PRO A 40 11.64 -52.27 6.64
C PRO A 40 12.22 -52.49 5.24
N ASP A 41 12.24 -51.45 4.40
CA ASP A 41 13.18 -51.29 3.28
C ASP A 41 13.09 -49.83 2.78
N ALA A 42 14.14 -49.02 3.05
CA ALA A 42 15.00 -48.40 2.03
C ALA A 42 14.21 -47.79 0.86
N GLU A 43 14.19 -46.46 0.70
CA GLU A 43 15.16 -45.77 -0.16
C GLU A 43 15.45 -44.33 0.35
N ASP A 44 16.73 -43.99 0.26
CA ASP A 44 17.39 -42.73 0.56
C ASP A 44 16.93 -41.62 -0.42
N PHE A 45 16.02 -40.74 0.00
CA PHE A 45 15.66 -39.55 -0.80
C PHE A 45 16.58 -38.40 -0.42
N VAL A 46 17.70 -38.34 -1.14
CA VAL A 46 18.65 -37.24 -1.13
C VAL A 46 17.91 -35.95 -1.51
N ASP A 47 17.82 -35.01 -0.58
CA ASP A 47 17.30 -33.66 -0.80
C ASP A 47 18.37 -32.85 -1.55
N ASP A 48 18.26 -32.80 -2.87
CA ASP A 48 19.08 -31.93 -3.74
C ASP A 48 18.18 -31.11 -4.67
N GLU A 49 17.36 -30.23 -4.12
CA GLU A 49 16.82 -29.06 -4.83
C GLU A 49 16.74 -27.84 -3.89
N THR A 50 17.92 -27.37 -3.46
CA THR A 50 18.05 -26.04 -2.85
C THR A 50 18.75 -25.09 -3.81
N ASP A 51 18.01 -24.45 -4.72
CA ASP A 51 18.33 -23.09 -5.16
C ASP A 51 17.24 -22.29 -5.91
N ASP A 52 16.06 -22.84 -6.24
CA ASP A 52 15.10 -22.12 -7.10
C ASP A 52 13.94 -21.38 -6.39
N TYR A 53 13.82 -21.41 -5.05
CA TYR A 53 12.63 -20.86 -4.39
C TYR A 53 12.63 -19.33 -4.19
N PHE A 54 13.73 -18.63 -4.50
CA PHE A 54 13.79 -17.16 -4.44
C PHE A 54 13.24 -16.49 -5.71
N ASP A 55 12.98 -17.24 -6.79
CA ASP A 55 12.57 -16.70 -8.09
C ASP A 55 11.05 -16.46 -8.21
N SER A 56 10.24 -17.02 -7.31
CA SER A 56 8.77 -16.88 -7.33
C SER A 56 8.26 -15.46 -7.02
N ARG A 57 9.12 -14.52 -6.62
CA ARG A 57 8.80 -13.07 -6.52
C ARG A 57 8.94 -12.34 -7.87
N ARG A 58 9.44 -13.00 -8.91
CA ARG A 58 9.36 -12.54 -10.29
C ARG A 58 8.08 -13.07 -10.94
N ARG A 59 6.91 -12.61 -10.47
CA ARG A 59 5.85 -12.32 -11.47
C ARG A 59 6.51 -11.36 -12.43
N GLU A 60 6.71 -11.75 -13.71
CA GLU A 60 7.34 -10.95 -14.78
C GLU A 60 7.34 -9.46 -14.42
N GLN A 61 8.40 -9.00 -13.76
CA GLN A 61 8.40 -7.65 -13.21
C GLN A 61 8.59 -6.75 -14.42
N ASN A 62 7.61 -5.91 -14.71
CA ASN A 62 7.63 -4.98 -15.83
C ASN A 62 8.64 -3.83 -15.61
N TYR A 63 9.72 -4.05 -14.87
CA TYR A 63 10.73 -3.05 -14.58
C TYR A 63 12.07 -3.67 -14.21
N THR A 64 13.14 -2.93 -14.50
CA THR A 64 14.52 -3.26 -14.13
C THR A 64 15.06 -2.16 -13.21
N ILE A 65 15.81 -2.53 -12.18
CA ILE A 65 16.50 -1.58 -11.30
C ILE A 65 17.92 -1.38 -11.85
N LEU A 66 18.31 -0.13 -12.04
CA LEU A 66 19.60 0.29 -12.57
C LEU A 66 20.39 0.99 -11.47
N ASN A 67 21.66 0.61 -11.31
CA ASN A 67 22.61 1.36 -10.51
C ASN A 67 23.27 2.48 -11.34
N GLU A 68 24.07 3.33 -10.71
CA GLU A 68 24.75 4.43 -11.40
C GLU A 68 25.64 3.95 -12.56
N SER A 69 26.35 2.84 -12.39
CA SER A 69 27.22 2.28 -13.42
C SER A 69 26.43 1.75 -14.63
N ASP A 70 25.26 1.15 -14.40
CA ASP A 70 24.37 0.66 -15.46
C ASP A 70 23.82 1.83 -16.28
N ILE A 71 23.44 2.93 -15.61
CA ILE A 71 22.95 4.14 -16.27
C ILE A 71 24.06 4.76 -17.11
N ARG A 72 25.27 4.89 -16.54
CA ARG A 72 26.45 5.42 -17.25
C ARG A 72 26.79 4.58 -18.48
N GLN A 73 26.75 3.25 -18.35
CA GLN A 73 27.01 2.35 -19.47
C GLN A 73 25.96 2.51 -20.58
N ARG A 74 24.67 2.56 -20.24
CA ARG A 74 23.59 2.77 -21.23
C ARG A 74 23.70 4.12 -21.94
N GLN A 75 23.99 5.18 -21.19
CA GLN A 75 24.24 6.50 -21.77
C GLN A 75 25.42 6.44 -22.75
N GLU A 76 26.49 5.75 -22.37
CA GLU A 76 27.68 5.58 -23.19
C GLU A 76 27.41 4.78 -24.47
N ASP A 77 26.59 3.73 -24.38
CA ASP A 77 26.17 2.91 -25.51
C ASP A 77 25.32 3.73 -26.49
N ASP A 78 24.34 4.51 -26.01
CA ASP A 78 23.51 5.38 -26.83
C ASP A 78 24.32 6.50 -27.49
N ILE A 79 25.24 7.13 -26.77
CA ILE A 79 26.16 8.13 -27.31
C ILE A 79 27.02 7.51 -28.41
N THR A 80 27.58 6.32 -28.17
CA THR A 80 28.43 5.61 -29.13
C THR A 80 27.63 5.20 -30.36
N ARG A 81 26.39 4.74 -30.18
CA ARG A 81 25.47 4.40 -31.26
C ARG A 81 25.14 5.61 -32.14
N ILE A 82 24.75 6.73 -31.54
CA ILE A 82 24.49 7.96 -32.30
C ILE A 82 25.76 8.49 -32.98
N SER A 83 26.89 8.52 -32.27
CA SER A 83 28.16 9.02 -32.79
C SER A 83 28.65 8.20 -33.99
N SER A 84 28.55 6.87 -33.92
CA SER A 84 28.96 5.97 -35.00
C SER A 84 28.01 6.02 -36.20
N VAL A 85 26.69 5.94 -35.98
CA VAL A 85 25.70 5.91 -37.05
C VAL A 85 25.61 7.25 -37.78
N LEU A 86 25.64 8.37 -37.06
CA LEU A 86 25.55 9.70 -37.65
C LEU A 86 26.93 10.28 -38.05
N SER A 87 28.02 9.59 -37.70
CA SER A 87 29.40 10.06 -37.94
C SER A 87 29.69 11.46 -37.40
N ILE A 88 29.15 11.78 -36.21
CA ILE A 88 29.33 13.06 -35.53
C ILE A 88 30.14 12.89 -34.24
N SER A 89 30.65 14.00 -33.70
CA SER A 89 31.37 13.98 -32.44
C SER A 89 30.47 13.51 -31.29
N ARG A 90 31.06 12.83 -30.29
CA ARG A 90 30.36 12.40 -29.08
C ARG A 90 29.64 13.55 -28.37
N VAL A 91 30.24 14.74 -28.38
CA VAL A 91 29.63 15.96 -27.82
C VAL A 91 28.35 16.33 -28.58
N ALA A 92 28.37 16.25 -29.91
CA ALA A 92 27.19 16.49 -30.73
C ALA A 92 26.11 15.42 -30.49
N SER A 93 26.51 14.15 -30.34
CA SER A 93 25.59 13.06 -29.97
C SER A 93 24.89 13.31 -28.65
N ILE A 94 25.61 13.79 -27.62
CA ILE A 94 25.03 14.15 -26.32
C ILE A 94 24.01 15.28 -26.47
N VAL A 95 24.34 16.33 -27.24
CA VAL A 95 23.43 17.47 -27.48
C VAL A 95 22.14 17.00 -28.16
N LEU A 96 22.25 16.15 -29.18
CA LEU A 96 21.07 15.59 -29.86
C LEU A 96 20.24 14.71 -28.94
N LEU A 97 20.88 13.80 -28.20
CA LEU A 97 20.20 12.95 -27.24
C LEU A 97 19.46 13.80 -26.20
N ARG A 98 20.09 14.83 -25.63
CA ARG A 98 19.42 15.74 -24.68
C ARG A 98 18.23 16.47 -25.30
N HIS A 99 18.37 16.98 -26.52
CA HIS A 99 17.29 17.69 -27.22
C HIS A 99 16.07 16.80 -27.51
N PHE A 100 16.32 15.53 -27.83
CA PHE A 100 15.27 14.55 -28.13
C PHE A 100 14.94 13.64 -26.93
N ASN A 101 15.16 14.12 -25.71
CA ASN A 101 14.82 13.42 -24.45
C ASN A 101 15.37 11.98 -24.38
N TRP A 102 16.61 11.80 -24.84
CA TRP A 102 17.36 10.55 -24.93
C TRP A 102 16.68 9.45 -25.76
N SER A 103 15.89 9.83 -26.77
CA SER A 103 15.30 8.89 -27.71
C SER A 103 16.17 8.72 -28.96
N VAL A 104 16.97 7.64 -29.01
CA VAL A 104 17.81 7.28 -30.17
C VAL A 104 17.01 7.22 -31.47
N THR A 105 15.81 6.62 -31.43
CA THR A 105 14.93 6.51 -32.61
C THR A 105 14.51 7.88 -33.12
N LYS A 106 14.04 8.79 -32.25
CA LYS A 106 13.67 10.15 -32.66
C LYS A 106 14.85 10.93 -33.21
N VAL A 107 16.04 10.77 -32.62
CA VAL A 107 17.26 11.40 -33.15
C VAL A 107 17.51 10.92 -34.57
N HIS A 108 17.46 9.61 -34.83
CA HIS A 108 17.65 9.06 -36.17
C HIS A 108 16.58 9.56 -37.14
N ASP A 109 15.29 9.45 -36.79
CA ASP A 109 14.19 9.84 -37.66
C ASP A 109 14.28 11.32 -38.08
N GLU A 110 14.52 12.22 -37.13
CA GLU A 110 14.59 13.66 -37.39
C GLU A 110 15.89 14.06 -38.10
N TRP A 111 17.02 13.43 -37.77
CA TRP A 111 18.31 13.70 -38.40
C TRP A 111 18.35 13.23 -39.85
N PHE A 112 17.84 12.02 -40.13
CA PHE A 112 17.78 11.51 -41.50
C PHE A 112 16.71 12.20 -42.35
N ALA A 113 15.69 12.80 -41.73
CA ALA A 113 14.72 13.63 -42.44
C ALA A 113 15.31 14.98 -42.90
N ASP A 114 15.99 15.72 -42.01
CA ASP A 114 16.65 16.99 -42.35
C ASP A 114 17.75 17.34 -41.34
N GLU A 115 18.98 16.95 -41.66
CA GLU A 115 20.17 17.23 -40.85
C GLU A 115 20.39 18.73 -40.63
N THR A 116 20.20 19.56 -41.65
CA THR A 116 20.49 21.00 -41.57
C THR A 116 19.55 21.71 -40.61
N ARG A 117 18.26 21.34 -40.65
CA ARG A 117 17.25 21.83 -39.71
C ARG A 117 17.57 21.41 -38.29
N VAL A 118 17.90 20.13 -38.06
CA VAL A 118 18.23 19.62 -36.72
C VAL A 118 19.48 20.32 -36.17
N ARG A 119 20.57 20.41 -36.96
CA ARG A 119 21.79 21.12 -36.58
C ARG A 119 21.52 22.57 -36.17
N LYS A 120 20.71 23.29 -36.94
CA LYS A 120 20.32 24.67 -36.63
C LYS A 120 19.46 24.75 -35.36
N GLN A 121 18.56 23.81 -35.16
CA GLN A 121 17.67 23.75 -34.00
C GLN A 121 18.46 23.50 -32.69
N VAL A 122 19.47 22.64 -32.73
CA VAL A 122 20.29 22.30 -31.55
C VAL A 122 21.59 23.10 -31.42
N GLY A 123 21.87 23.99 -32.38
CA GLY A 123 23.06 24.84 -32.37
C GLY A 123 24.38 24.11 -32.68
N LEU A 124 24.33 23.01 -33.44
CA LEU A 124 25.52 22.26 -33.87
C LEU A 124 26.14 22.89 -35.13
N LEU A 125 27.31 23.50 -34.97
CA LEU A 125 28.07 24.09 -36.07
C LEU A 125 28.82 23.02 -36.86
N GLU A 126 28.88 23.13 -38.20
CA GLU A 126 29.61 22.22 -39.08
C GLU A 126 31.15 22.34 -38.95
N ALA A 127 31.65 23.49 -38.50
CA ALA A 127 33.05 23.72 -38.19
C ALA A 127 33.21 24.56 -36.91
N PRO A 128 34.23 24.31 -36.08
CA PRO A 128 34.55 25.19 -34.96
C PRO A 128 34.99 26.57 -35.48
N VAL A 129 34.34 27.63 -35.00
CA VAL A 129 34.50 29.00 -35.55
C VAL A 129 35.75 29.72 -35.02
N VAL A 130 36.57 29.11 -34.15
CA VAL A 130 37.56 29.85 -33.36
C VAL A 130 39.01 29.47 -33.68
N HIS A 131 39.75 30.43 -34.25
CA HIS A 131 41.20 30.48 -34.17
C HIS A 131 41.61 30.91 -32.74
N VAL A 132 42.31 30.05 -32.02
CA VAL A 132 42.81 30.35 -30.67
C VAL A 132 43.97 31.36 -30.78
N LEU A 133 43.74 32.60 -30.36
CA LEU A 133 44.82 33.57 -30.12
C LEU A 133 45.53 33.19 -28.82
N ASN A 134 46.83 32.92 -28.89
CA ASN A 134 47.69 32.52 -27.77
C ASN A 134 47.93 33.68 -26.76
N ALA A 135 46.91 34.06 -26.01
CA ALA A 135 47.04 34.93 -24.83
C ALA A 135 47.35 34.09 -23.58
N ARG A 136 48.19 34.58 -22.65
CA ARG A 136 48.59 33.83 -21.44
C ARG A 136 47.47 33.74 -20.39
N GLU A 137 46.56 34.69 -20.37
CA GLU A 137 45.43 34.79 -19.43
C GLU A 137 44.17 35.26 -20.16
N ARG A 138 42.99 34.81 -19.70
CA ARG A 138 41.67 35.18 -20.24
C ARG A 138 40.69 35.49 -19.10
N THR A 139 39.77 36.40 -19.35
CA THR A 139 38.74 36.80 -18.40
C THR A 139 37.49 35.93 -18.55
N CYS A 140 36.92 35.45 -17.44
CA CYS A 140 35.69 34.68 -17.40
C CYS A 140 34.48 35.58 -17.68
N GLY A 141 33.58 35.18 -18.60
CA GLY A 141 32.38 35.94 -18.95
C GLY A 141 31.24 35.91 -17.92
N ILE A 142 31.39 35.19 -16.80
CA ILE A 142 30.37 35.09 -15.73
C ILE A 142 30.83 35.83 -14.48
N CYS A 143 31.99 35.45 -13.92
CA CYS A 143 32.53 36.09 -12.71
C CYS A 143 33.42 37.31 -12.99
N PHE A 144 33.76 37.58 -14.25
CA PHE A 144 34.63 38.69 -14.69
C PHE A 144 36.06 38.67 -14.13
N GLU A 145 36.49 37.57 -13.51
CA GLU A 145 37.86 37.38 -13.03
C GLU A 145 38.79 36.87 -14.15
N SER A 146 40.08 37.17 -14.05
CA SER A 146 41.11 36.73 -14.99
C SER A 146 41.77 35.44 -14.51
N TYR A 147 41.88 34.46 -15.41
CA TYR A 147 42.43 33.15 -15.12
C TYR A 147 43.45 32.74 -16.19
N PRO A 148 44.43 31.89 -15.83
CA PRO A 148 45.31 31.27 -16.81
C PRO A 148 44.51 30.38 -17.77
N ASN A 149 45.00 30.21 -19.00
CA ASN A 149 44.35 29.33 -20.01
C ASN A 149 44.08 27.90 -19.50
N SER A 150 44.82 27.41 -18.51
CA SER A 150 44.59 26.10 -17.90
C SER A 150 43.26 26.00 -17.15
N ARG A 151 42.72 27.11 -16.63
CA ARG A 151 41.50 27.19 -15.81
C ARG A 151 40.31 27.85 -16.52
N ILE A 152 40.48 28.27 -17.77
CA ILE A 152 39.42 28.79 -18.64
C ILE A 152 39.04 27.72 -19.66
N LYS A 153 37.74 27.49 -19.81
CA LYS A 153 37.16 26.58 -20.80
C LYS A 153 36.18 27.34 -21.68
N SER A 154 36.11 26.95 -22.96
CA SER A 154 35.15 27.49 -23.92
C SER A 154 34.44 26.36 -24.63
N ALA A 155 33.13 26.51 -24.84
CA ALA A 155 32.38 25.66 -25.75
C ALA A 155 32.66 26.04 -27.21
N ALA A 156 32.04 25.33 -28.16
CA ALA A 156 32.21 25.57 -29.60
C ALA A 156 31.88 27.01 -30.05
N CYS A 157 31.11 27.75 -29.26
CA CYS A 157 30.80 29.17 -29.48
C CYS A 157 31.94 30.14 -29.12
N GLY A 158 33.04 29.67 -28.51
CA GLY A 158 34.24 30.47 -28.25
C GLY A 158 34.22 31.35 -27.00
N HIS A 159 33.13 31.35 -26.24
CA HIS A 159 33.00 32.16 -25.01
C HIS A 159 33.79 31.53 -23.84
N PRO A 160 34.73 32.25 -23.20
CA PRO A 160 35.55 31.74 -22.11
C PRO A 160 34.86 31.89 -20.73
N PHE A 161 34.77 30.78 -19.99
CA PHE A 161 34.34 30.76 -18.59
C PHE A 161 35.32 29.96 -17.73
N CYS A 162 35.44 30.30 -16.44
CA CYS A 162 36.28 29.54 -15.52
C CYS A 162 35.64 28.19 -15.18
N ALA A 163 36.44 27.21 -14.73
CA ALA A 163 35.97 25.87 -14.40
C ALA A 163 34.80 25.87 -13.40
N ASN A 164 34.89 26.70 -12.35
CA ASN A 164 33.84 26.79 -11.33
C ASN A 164 32.50 27.26 -11.92
N CYS A 165 32.51 28.30 -12.77
CA CYS A 165 31.28 28.76 -13.42
C CYS A 165 30.71 27.76 -14.44
N TRP A 166 31.54 26.86 -14.97
CA TRP A 166 31.07 25.73 -15.79
C TRP A 166 30.40 24.65 -14.94
N GLU A 167 30.97 24.32 -13.79
CA GLU A 167 30.43 23.33 -12.85
C GLU A 167 29.03 23.73 -12.36
N ASP A 168 28.84 25.00 -11.98
CA ASP A 168 27.56 25.53 -11.51
C ASP A 168 26.47 25.49 -12.60
N ALA A 169 26.84 25.68 -13.87
CA ALA A 169 25.90 25.71 -14.98
C ALA A 169 25.43 24.30 -15.44
N CYS A 170 26.16 23.23 -15.10
CA CYS A 170 25.91 21.88 -15.64
C CYS A 170 25.01 20.98 -14.77
N GLN A 171 24.51 21.44 -13.62
CA GLN A 171 23.79 20.62 -12.63
C GLN A 171 22.32 20.27 -12.99
N GLY A 172 21.79 20.69 -14.15
CA GLY A 172 20.44 20.35 -14.59
C GLY A 172 20.38 19.03 -15.38
N ASN A 173 19.91 17.95 -14.76
CA ASN A 173 19.81 16.62 -15.38
C ASN A 173 18.35 16.26 -15.71
N PRO A 174 17.90 16.32 -16.98
CA PRO A 174 16.59 15.83 -17.39
C PRO A 174 16.69 14.35 -17.78
N ILE A 175 16.00 13.48 -17.05
CA ILE A 175 16.01 12.02 -17.28
C ILE A 175 14.84 11.57 -18.15
N LEU A 176 15.16 10.55 -18.93
CA LEU A 176 14.38 9.67 -19.81
C LEU A 176 12.91 9.48 -19.45
N GLN A 177 12.06 9.42 -20.49
CA GLN A 177 10.61 9.21 -20.39
C GLN A 177 10.20 7.84 -19.79
N SER A 178 11.14 6.88 -19.68
CA SER A 178 10.94 5.52 -19.15
C SER A 178 11.84 5.17 -17.95
N THR A 179 12.61 6.12 -17.42
CA THR A 179 13.51 5.92 -16.26
C THR A 179 13.18 6.95 -15.16
N LYS A 180 13.04 6.54 -13.90
CA LYS A 180 12.81 7.44 -12.75
C LYS A 180 13.69 6.99 -11.60
N TRP A 181 14.22 7.95 -10.85
CA TRP A 181 14.95 7.66 -9.62
C TRP A 181 14.03 7.12 -8.53
N CYS A 182 14.61 6.29 -7.67
CA CYS A 182 14.00 5.99 -6.38
C CYS A 182 13.85 7.29 -5.57
N PRO A 183 12.67 7.60 -5.03
CA PRO A 183 12.45 8.82 -4.26
C PRO A 183 12.97 8.73 -2.81
N ALA A 184 13.50 7.57 -2.39
CA ALA A 184 14.03 7.38 -1.05
C ALA A 184 15.25 8.29 -0.79
N PRO A 185 15.31 9.01 0.34
CA PRO A 185 16.44 9.86 0.67
C PRO A 185 17.76 9.09 0.67
N GLY A 186 18.77 9.58 -0.05
CA GLY A 186 20.10 8.96 -0.13
C GLY A 186 20.18 7.71 -1.02
N CYS A 187 19.11 7.38 -1.76
CA CYS A 187 19.14 6.28 -2.74
C CYS A 187 19.48 6.80 -4.14
N GLU A 188 20.50 6.20 -4.76
CA GLU A 188 20.97 6.54 -6.12
C GLU A 188 20.61 5.47 -7.16
N HIS A 189 19.57 4.67 -6.90
CA HIS A 189 19.07 3.68 -7.86
C HIS A 189 17.98 4.30 -8.74
N ALA A 190 17.99 3.98 -10.02
CA ALA A 190 16.88 4.30 -10.92
C ALA A 190 16.10 3.03 -11.26
N VAL A 191 14.82 3.19 -11.51
CA VAL A 191 13.97 2.13 -12.06
C VAL A 191 13.74 2.45 -13.53
N LEU A 192 13.87 1.46 -14.40
CA LEU A 192 13.48 1.47 -15.80
C LEU A 192 12.19 0.67 -15.91
N PHE A 193 11.09 1.30 -16.32
CA PHE A 193 9.80 0.64 -16.38
C PHE A 193 9.47 0.26 -17.82
N ASP A 194 9.22 -1.03 -18.04
CA ASP A 194 8.70 -1.56 -19.27
C ASP A 194 7.18 -1.37 -19.27
N ALA A 195 6.65 -0.68 -20.28
CA ALA A 195 5.21 -0.43 -20.38
C ALA A 195 4.45 -1.76 -20.58
N GLY A 196 4.04 -2.39 -19.47
CA GLY A 196 3.32 -3.65 -19.43
C GLY A 196 2.42 -3.73 -18.20
N ASN A 197 1.35 -4.52 -18.32
CA ASN A 197 0.29 -4.88 -17.35
C ASN A 197 0.11 -3.90 -16.17
N GLY A 198 -1.05 -3.21 -16.09
CA GLY A 198 -1.36 -2.01 -15.29
C GLY A 198 -1.06 -1.94 -13.77
N ASN A 199 -0.17 -2.77 -13.22
CA ASN A 199 0.51 -2.58 -11.95
C ASN A 199 1.71 -1.62 -12.11
N TYR A 200 1.64 -0.47 -11.46
CA TYR A 200 2.70 0.54 -11.47
C TYR A 200 3.59 0.50 -10.23
N ASP A 201 3.31 -0.36 -9.24
CA ASP A 201 4.11 -0.42 -8.01
C ASP A 201 5.46 -1.10 -8.30
N VAL A 202 6.53 -0.39 -7.98
CA VAL A 202 7.92 -0.84 -8.15
C VAL A 202 8.60 -0.90 -6.78
N SER A 203 9.46 -1.89 -6.59
CA SER A 203 10.28 -2.05 -5.38
C SER A 203 11.73 -1.80 -5.73
N CYS A 204 12.38 -0.87 -5.04
CA CYS A 204 13.79 -0.58 -5.21
C CYS A 204 14.66 -1.58 -4.42
N LEU A 205 15.94 -1.71 -4.77
CA LEU A 205 16.94 -2.48 -4.02
C LEU A 205 17.15 -1.94 -2.60
N CYS A 206 16.91 -0.65 -2.36
CA CYS A 206 16.90 -0.07 -1.03
C CYS A 206 15.65 -0.43 -0.21
N THR A 207 14.81 -1.35 -0.69
CA THR A 207 13.52 -1.81 -0.14
C THR A 207 12.37 -0.79 -0.19
N TYR A 208 12.63 0.44 -0.63
CA TYR A 208 11.57 1.43 -0.82
C TYR A 208 10.68 1.08 -2.00
N GLY A 209 9.37 0.93 -1.73
CA GLY A 209 8.35 0.70 -2.74
C GLY A 209 7.61 1.98 -3.11
N PHE A 210 7.50 2.28 -4.40
CA PHE A 210 6.81 3.46 -4.91
C PHE A 210 5.97 3.16 -6.16
N CYS A 211 4.96 3.98 -6.42
CA CYS A 211 4.21 3.92 -7.66
C CYS A 211 5.00 4.64 -8.76
N TRP A 212 5.32 3.91 -9.82
CA TRP A 212 6.00 4.46 -10.99
C TRP A 212 5.24 5.64 -11.62
N LYS A 213 3.90 5.61 -11.62
CA LYS A 213 3.08 6.62 -12.29
C LYS A 213 3.09 7.96 -11.55
N CYS A 214 2.73 7.98 -10.27
CA CYS A 214 2.60 9.20 -9.47
C CYS A 214 3.76 9.48 -8.52
N THR A 215 4.77 8.59 -8.43
CA THR A 215 5.94 8.70 -7.54
C THR A 215 5.65 8.73 -6.04
N GLU A 216 4.39 8.58 -5.64
CA GLU A 216 3.99 8.33 -4.26
C GLU A 216 4.39 6.93 -3.81
N GLU A 217 4.30 6.68 -2.51
CA GLU A 217 4.47 5.34 -1.95
C GLU A 217 3.59 4.30 -2.66
N ALA A 218 4.12 3.08 -2.84
CA ALA A 218 3.41 1.97 -3.47
C ALA A 218 2.02 1.80 -2.85
N HIS A 219 0.98 1.84 -3.68
CA HIS A 219 -0.39 2.04 -3.22
C HIS A 219 -1.41 1.07 -3.80
N ARG A 220 -0.97 -0.01 -4.46
CA ARG A 220 -1.84 -1.14 -4.83
C ARG A 220 -2.54 -1.69 -3.57
N PRO A 221 -3.87 -1.88 -3.57
CA PRO A 221 -4.78 -1.98 -4.72
C PRO A 221 -5.44 -0.67 -5.20
N VAL A 222 -5.12 0.48 -4.61
CA VAL A 222 -5.80 1.75 -4.88
C VAL A 222 -5.19 2.46 -6.07
N ASP A 223 -6.01 3.14 -6.88
CA ASP A 223 -5.54 3.87 -8.05
C ASP A 223 -4.92 5.24 -7.67
N CYS A 224 -4.07 5.78 -8.55
CA CYS A 224 -3.38 7.05 -8.29
C CYS A 224 -4.34 8.24 -8.07
N ALA A 225 -5.51 8.27 -8.71
CA ALA A 225 -6.42 9.40 -8.58
C ALA A 225 -7.09 9.43 -7.20
N THR A 226 -7.42 8.26 -6.65
CA THR A 226 -7.91 8.15 -5.26
C THR A 226 -6.82 8.53 -4.25
N VAL A 227 -5.58 8.12 -4.49
CA VAL A 227 -4.42 8.49 -3.64
C VAL A 227 -4.17 10.00 -3.66
N GLU A 228 -4.15 10.62 -4.84
CA GLU A 228 -3.98 12.05 -5.00
C GLU A 228 -5.05 12.85 -4.24
N LYS A 229 -6.33 12.44 -4.35
CA LYS A 229 -7.43 13.05 -3.59
C LYS A 229 -7.22 12.93 -2.08
N TRP A 230 -6.79 11.76 -1.60
CA TRP A 230 -6.55 11.52 -0.18
C TRP A 230 -5.39 12.39 0.35
N ILE A 231 -4.28 12.45 -0.38
CA ILE A 231 -3.11 13.26 0.00
C ILE A 231 -3.46 14.75 0.03
N LEU A 232 -4.17 15.23 -1.01
CA LEU A 232 -4.63 16.61 -1.06
C LEU A 232 -5.55 16.93 0.12
N LYS A 233 -6.49 16.05 0.45
CA LYS A 233 -7.37 16.21 1.60
C LYS A 233 -6.59 16.27 2.92
N ASN A 234 -5.63 15.37 3.11
CA ASN A 234 -4.79 15.36 4.30
C ASN A 234 -4.02 16.68 4.43
N SER A 235 -3.46 17.20 3.33
CA SER A 235 -2.75 18.48 3.35
C SER A 235 -3.65 19.65 3.75
N ALA A 236 -4.89 19.68 3.25
CA ALA A 236 -5.87 20.73 3.55
C ALA A 236 -6.39 20.67 5.00
N GLU A 237 -6.49 19.47 5.58
CA GLU A 237 -7.00 19.23 6.94
C GLU A 237 -5.89 19.15 8.00
N SER A 238 -4.69 19.67 7.72
CA SER A 238 -3.49 19.43 8.53
C SER A 238 -3.57 19.89 9.99
N GLU A 239 -4.30 20.97 10.28
CA GLU A 239 -4.57 21.40 11.65
C GLU A 239 -5.47 20.39 12.41
N ASN A 240 -6.47 19.83 11.72
CA ASN A 240 -7.33 18.77 12.26
C ASN A 240 -6.55 17.47 12.47
N MET A 241 -5.60 17.13 11.57
CA MET A 241 -4.75 15.94 11.70
C MET A 241 -3.92 15.95 12.98
N ASN A 242 -3.28 17.09 13.30
CA ASN A 242 -2.43 17.21 14.50
C ASN A 242 -3.23 17.06 15.80
N TRP A 243 -4.47 17.56 15.82
CA TRP A 243 -5.37 17.39 16.96
C TRP A 243 -5.81 15.93 17.13
N ILE A 244 -6.09 15.23 16.02
CA ILE A 244 -6.48 13.81 16.00
C ILE A 244 -5.32 12.89 16.46
N LEU A 245 -4.07 13.24 16.11
CA LEU A 245 -2.87 12.41 16.35
C LEU A 245 -2.22 12.58 17.72
N ALA A 246 -2.92 13.10 18.73
CA ALA A 246 -2.36 13.16 20.09
C ALA A 246 -1.88 11.76 20.53
N ASN A 247 -0.56 11.60 20.71
CA ASN A 247 0.14 10.30 20.76
C ASN A 247 -0.22 9.42 21.97
N SER A 248 -0.99 9.93 22.93
CA SER A 248 -1.43 9.21 24.11
C SER A 248 -2.95 9.07 24.13
N LYS A 249 -3.47 7.84 24.15
CA LYS A 249 -4.90 7.56 24.37
C LYS A 249 -5.11 7.09 25.82
N PRO A 250 -6.18 7.51 26.53
CA PRO A 250 -6.46 7.02 27.88
C PRO A 250 -6.98 5.58 27.82
N CYS A 251 -6.54 4.73 28.76
CA CYS A 251 -7.06 3.37 28.92
C CYS A 251 -8.58 3.39 29.10
N PRO A 252 -9.36 2.59 28.34
CA PRO A 252 -10.81 2.59 28.46
C PRO A 252 -11.30 2.21 29.87
N LYS A 253 -10.58 1.34 30.59
CA LYS A 253 -10.92 0.85 31.93
C LYS A 253 -10.44 1.76 33.07
N CYS A 254 -9.15 2.15 33.08
CA CYS A 254 -8.56 2.89 34.20
C CYS A 254 -8.22 4.37 33.91
N LYS A 255 -8.46 4.82 32.67
CA LYS A 255 -8.21 6.18 32.16
C LYS A 255 -6.76 6.68 32.23
N ARG A 256 -5.79 5.84 32.64
CA ARG A 256 -4.36 6.18 32.57
C ARG A 256 -3.93 6.42 31.12
N PRO A 257 -3.14 7.46 30.83
CA PRO A 257 -2.61 7.68 29.48
C PRO A 257 -1.69 6.52 29.08
N ILE A 258 -1.88 6.02 27.86
CA ILE A 258 -1.10 4.94 27.26
C ILE A 258 -0.48 5.46 25.97
N GLU A 259 0.84 5.28 25.83
CA GLU A 259 1.56 5.43 24.56
C GLU A 259 1.65 4.08 23.84
N LYS A 260 1.57 4.12 22.51
CA LYS A 260 1.71 2.93 21.66
C LYS A 260 3.20 2.64 21.44
N ASN A 261 3.70 1.59 22.08
CA ASN A 261 5.09 1.12 21.95
C ASN A 261 5.22 -0.20 21.17
N GLN A 262 4.09 -0.80 20.75
CA GLN A 262 4.01 -2.06 20.02
C GLN A 262 3.39 -1.85 18.63
N GLY A 263 3.74 -2.74 17.70
CA GLY A 263 3.26 -2.72 16.32
C GLY A 263 1.82 -3.24 16.18
N CYS A 264 1.42 -4.24 16.98
CA CYS A 264 0.08 -4.83 16.97
C CYS A 264 -1.00 -3.84 17.50
N MET A 265 -2.24 -3.95 16.99
CA MET A 265 -3.38 -3.17 17.52
C MET A 265 -3.89 -3.72 18.86
N HIS A 266 -3.50 -4.94 19.22
CA HIS A 266 -3.82 -5.56 20.49
C HIS A 266 -2.95 -5.00 21.62
N MET A 267 -3.52 -4.09 22.41
CA MET A 267 -2.83 -3.47 23.53
C MET A 267 -3.27 -4.05 24.87
N THR A 268 -2.31 -4.19 25.78
CA THR A 268 -2.53 -4.63 27.16
C THR A 268 -2.11 -3.49 28.09
N CYS A 269 -3.04 -2.98 28.90
CA CYS A 269 -2.74 -1.92 29.86
C CYS A 269 -1.74 -2.40 30.91
N THR A 270 -0.77 -1.56 31.29
CA THR A 270 0.24 -1.93 32.28
C THR A 270 -0.37 -2.19 33.66
N PRO A 271 0.25 -3.07 34.49
CA PRO A 271 -0.20 -3.34 35.85
C PRO A 271 -0.43 -2.06 36.69
N PRO A 272 -1.43 -2.06 37.60
CA PRO A 272 -2.26 -3.19 38.02
C PRO A 272 -3.52 -3.42 37.16
N CYS A 273 -3.68 -2.73 36.02
CA CYS A 273 -4.95 -2.76 35.27
C CYS A 273 -5.11 -3.98 34.34
N THR A 274 -4.04 -4.37 33.64
CA THR A 274 -3.94 -5.55 32.75
C THR A 274 -5.07 -5.74 31.73
N PHE A 275 -5.86 -4.70 31.44
CA PHE A 275 -6.97 -4.76 30.51
C PHE A 275 -6.49 -4.81 29.06
N GLU A 276 -7.04 -5.72 28.28
CA GLU A 276 -6.74 -5.90 26.86
C GLU A 276 -7.79 -5.23 25.98
N PHE A 277 -7.34 -4.39 25.06
CA PHE A 277 -8.20 -3.57 24.22
C PHE A 277 -7.61 -3.29 22.83
N CYS A 278 -8.47 -2.90 21.90
CA CYS A 278 -8.06 -2.48 20.57
C CYS A 278 -7.65 -1.00 20.56
N TRP A 279 -6.47 -0.69 20.02
CA TRP A 279 -5.96 0.69 19.96
C TRP A 279 -6.83 1.66 19.13
N LEU A 280 -7.53 1.13 18.11
CA LEU A 280 -8.32 1.94 17.20
C LEU A 280 -9.64 2.38 17.84
N CYS A 281 -10.46 1.43 18.32
CA CYS A 281 -11.79 1.71 18.85
C CYS A 281 -11.86 1.83 20.37
N LEU A 282 -10.78 1.49 21.10
CA LEU A 282 -10.75 1.41 22.57
C LEU A 282 -11.75 0.40 23.19
N GLY A 283 -12.34 -0.47 22.38
CA GLY A 283 -13.19 -1.58 22.82
C GLY A 283 -12.40 -2.75 23.38
N ALA A 284 -13.06 -3.62 24.16
CA ALA A 284 -12.43 -4.82 24.72
C ALA A 284 -11.92 -5.74 23.61
N TRP A 285 -10.71 -6.29 23.78
CA TRP A 285 -10.13 -7.17 22.77
C TRP A 285 -10.93 -8.47 22.60
N SER A 286 -11.56 -8.96 23.68
CA SER A 286 -12.48 -10.12 23.66
C SER A 286 -13.63 -9.97 22.66
N ASP A 287 -14.06 -8.74 22.42
CA ASP A 287 -15.20 -8.42 21.55
C ASP A 287 -14.78 -8.32 20.07
N HIS A 288 -13.52 -8.57 19.74
CA HIS A 288 -13.02 -8.63 18.37
C HIS A 288 -13.01 -10.09 17.83
N GLY A 289 -13.84 -10.97 18.39
CA GLY A 289 -14.05 -12.36 17.94
C GLY A 289 -15.32 -12.59 17.13
N GLU A 290 -15.54 -13.81 16.65
CA GLU A 290 -16.65 -14.19 15.74
C GLU A 290 -18.06 -13.90 16.29
N ARG A 291 -18.25 -13.79 17.62
CA ARG A 291 -19.55 -13.69 18.30
C ARG A 291 -20.19 -12.30 18.33
N THR A 292 -19.45 -11.23 18.03
CA THR A 292 -19.88 -9.82 18.21
C THR A 292 -19.93 -9.06 16.89
N GLY A 293 -19.82 -9.76 15.75
CA GLY A 293 -19.57 -9.15 14.44
C GLY A 293 -18.09 -8.90 14.17
N GLY A 294 -17.19 -9.38 15.04
CA GLY A 294 -15.73 -9.43 14.82
C GLY A 294 -15.05 -8.10 14.53
N PHE A 295 -13.84 -8.17 13.98
CA PHE A 295 -13.09 -7.01 13.47
C PHE A 295 -13.89 -6.19 12.43
N TYR A 296 -14.88 -6.80 11.77
CA TYR A 296 -15.83 -6.15 10.86
C TYR A 296 -16.74 -5.09 11.52
N ALA A 297 -17.00 -5.18 12.82
CA ALA A 297 -17.72 -4.12 13.53
C ALA A 297 -16.82 -2.90 13.82
N CYS A 298 -15.50 -3.11 13.95
CA CYS A 298 -14.53 -2.07 14.29
C CYS A 298 -14.10 -1.21 13.09
N ASN A 299 -14.12 -1.75 11.87
CA ASN A 299 -13.70 -1.03 10.67
C ASN A 299 -14.84 -0.18 10.03
N ARG A 300 -16.09 -0.57 10.24
CA ARG A 300 -17.28 0.11 9.73
C ARG A 300 -17.48 1.48 10.36
N TYR A 301 -17.84 2.47 9.54
CA TYR A 301 -18.27 3.79 10.01
C TYR A 301 -19.79 3.82 10.15
N GLU A 302 -20.31 4.09 11.35
CA GLU A 302 -21.74 4.23 11.62
C GLU A 302 -22.11 5.72 11.75
N VAL A 303 -23.03 6.19 10.90
CA VAL A 303 -23.58 7.55 11.00
C VAL A 303 -24.52 7.60 12.20
N ALA A 304 -24.31 8.52 13.14
CA ALA A 304 -25.26 8.80 14.21
C ALA A 304 -26.54 9.41 13.60
N LYS A 305 -27.54 8.58 13.29
CA LYS A 305 -28.86 9.07 12.88
C LYS A 305 -29.63 9.53 14.11
N GLN A 306 -29.66 10.84 14.36
CA GLN A 306 -30.80 11.44 15.04
C GLN A 306 -31.75 11.98 13.97
N ASP A 307 -32.85 11.28 13.73
CA ASP A 307 -33.95 11.78 12.90
C ASP A 307 -34.72 12.85 13.71
N GLY A 308 -34.17 14.06 13.71
CA GLY A 308 -34.80 15.27 14.24
C GLY A 308 -35.16 16.24 13.12
N VAL A 309 -36.23 17.03 13.33
CA VAL A 309 -36.55 18.16 12.45
C VAL A 309 -35.62 19.31 12.83
N TYR A 310 -34.48 19.40 12.16
CA TYR A 310 -33.50 20.47 12.37
C TYR A 310 -33.74 21.67 11.44
N ASP A 311 -33.37 22.88 11.87
CA ASP A 311 -33.25 24.05 10.99
C ASP A 311 -32.12 23.85 9.96
N GLU A 312 -32.19 24.52 8.81
CA GLU A 312 -31.22 24.43 7.70
C GLU A 312 -29.79 24.84 8.12
N ALA A 313 -29.64 25.72 9.12
CA ALA A 313 -28.34 26.06 9.69
C ALA A 313 -27.79 24.92 10.59
N GLU A 314 -28.67 24.24 11.32
CA GLU A 314 -28.32 23.13 12.22
C GLU A 314 -28.01 21.86 11.42
N LYS A 315 -28.77 21.58 10.34
CA LYS A 315 -28.43 20.55 9.35
C LYS A 315 -27.06 20.78 8.73
N ARG A 316 -26.71 22.02 8.38
CA ARG A 316 -25.38 22.35 7.84
C ARG A 316 -24.26 22.09 8.84
N ARG A 317 -24.46 22.43 10.11
CA ARG A 317 -23.49 22.13 11.18
C ARG A 317 -23.34 20.63 11.40
N GLU A 318 -24.45 19.89 11.43
CA GLU A 318 -24.43 18.44 11.62
C GLU A 318 -23.79 17.72 10.43
N MET A 319 -24.06 18.15 9.19
CA MET A 319 -23.39 17.62 8.01
C MET A 319 -21.88 17.87 8.03
N ALA A 320 -21.45 19.07 8.45
CA ALA A 320 -20.03 19.39 8.60
C ALA A 320 -19.36 18.53 9.68
N LYS A 321 -20.04 18.33 10.81
CA LYS A 321 -19.60 17.46 11.91
C LYS A 321 -19.49 15.99 11.45
N ASN A 322 -20.53 15.45 10.81
CA ASN A 322 -20.52 14.08 10.28
C ASN A 322 -19.41 13.88 9.23
N SER A 323 -19.18 14.88 8.38
CA SER A 323 -18.10 14.85 7.39
C SER A 323 -16.71 14.80 8.05
N LEU A 324 -16.53 15.58 9.13
CA LEU A 324 -15.29 15.59 9.90
C LEU A 324 -15.09 14.28 10.67
N GLU A 325 -16.12 13.77 11.35
CA GLU A 325 -16.08 12.48 12.06
C GLU A 325 -15.77 11.31 11.14
N ARG A 326 -16.37 11.28 9.95
CA ARG A 326 -16.04 10.30 8.91
C ARG A 326 -14.58 10.42 8.52
N TYR A 327 -14.09 11.63 8.23
CA TYR A 327 -12.69 11.82 7.88
C TYR A 327 -11.75 11.32 8.99
N THR A 328 -12.02 11.71 10.25
CA THR A 328 -11.26 11.25 11.43
C THR A 328 -11.21 9.73 11.53
N HIS A 329 -12.35 9.04 11.35
CA HIS A 329 -12.42 7.58 11.41
C HIS A 329 -11.46 6.89 10.43
N TYR A 330 -11.47 7.33 9.17
CA TYR A 330 -10.62 6.77 8.13
C TYR A 330 -9.16 7.22 8.27
N TYR A 331 -8.93 8.47 8.67
CA TYR A 331 -7.60 9.03 8.85
C TYR A 331 -6.84 8.35 9.99
N GLU A 332 -7.45 8.14 11.16
CA GLU A 332 -6.81 7.46 12.28
C GLU A 332 -6.33 6.06 11.91
N ARG A 333 -7.12 5.32 11.12
CA ARG A 333 -6.81 3.95 10.70
C ARG A 333 -5.74 3.92 9.60
N TRP A 334 -5.78 4.87 8.67
CA TRP A 334 -4.73 5.08 7.68
C TRP A 334 -3.38 5.38 8.36
N ALA A 335 -3.37 6.35 9.29
CA ALA A 335 -2.17 6.77 10.01
C ALA A 335 -1.64 5.67 10.95
N SER A 336 -2.53 5.00 11.69
CA SER A 336 -2.15 3.91 12.59
C SER A 336 -1.50 2.74 11.85
N ASN A 337 -1.99 2.37 10.66
CA ASN A 337 -1.36 1.35 9.83
C ASN A 337 0.02 1.78 9.33
N GLN A 338 0.21 3.07 8.99
CA GLN A 338 1.53 3.60 8.64
C GLN A 338 2.51 3.50 9.82
N THR A 339 2.12 3.97 11.00
CA THR A 339 2.97 3.91 12.21
C THR A 339 3.31 2.46 12.58
N SER A 340 2.32 1.56 12.55
CA SER A 340 2.55 0.13 12.82
C SER A 340 3.42 -0.55 11.78
N ARG A 341 3.37 -0.11 10.50
CA ARG A 341 4.31 -0.58 9.49
C ARG A 341 5.73 -0.12 9.77
N GLN A 342 5.94 1.14 10.15
CA GLN A 342 7.26 1.66 10.49
C GLN A 342 7.86 0.90 11.69
N LYS A 343 7.04 0.61 12.70
CA LYS A 343 7.44 -0.24 13.83
C LYS A 343 7.81 -1.66 13.38
N ALA A 344 7.01 -2.30 12.54
CA ALA A 344 7.31 -3.62 11.99
C ALA A 344 8.61 -3.66 11.14
N ILE A 345 8.93 -2.58 10.40
CA ILE A 345 10.22 -2.45 9.68
C ILE A 345 11.38 -2.40 10.67
N ALA A 346 11.26 -1.60 11.74
CA ALA A 346 12.29 -1.53 12.78
C ALA A 346 12.46 -2.88 13.50
N ASP A 347 11.36 -3.58 13.79
CA ASP A 347 11.38 -4.90 14.41
C ASP A 347 11.98 -5.95 13.47
N LEU A 348 11.68 -5.91 12.17
CA LEU A 348 12.34 -6.76 11.17
C LEU A 348 13.85 -6.55 11.15
N HIS A 349 14.32 -5.29 11.16
CA HIS A 349 15.76 -5.01 11.23
C HIS A 349 16.39 -5.54 12.52
N GLN A 350 15.73 -5.37 13.66
CA GLN A 350 16.18 -5.93 14.92
C GLN A 350 16.23 -7.47 14.87
N MET A 351 15.23 -8.09 14.24
CA MET A 351 15.17 -9.53 14.06
C MET A 351 16.33 -10.04 13.22
N GLN A 352 16.59 -9.42 12.06
CA GLN A 352 17.65 -9.83 11.15
C GLN A 352 19.06 -9.65 11.73
N ASN A 353 19.29 -8.58 12.49
CA ASN A 353 20.63 -8.23 12.95
C ASN A 353 21.00 -8.80 14.32
N VAL A 354 20.03 -9.23 15.13
CA VAL A 354 20.28 -9.63 16.53
C VAL A 354 19.60 -10.94 16.89
N HIS A 355 18.32 -11.10 16.58
CA HIS A 355 17.53 -12.18 17.16
C HIS A 355 17.62 -13.49 16.35
N ILE A 356 17.84 -13.44 15.03
CA ILE A 356 18.05 -14.65 14.22
C ILE A 356 19.29 -15.41 14.66
N GLU A 357 20.43 -14.72 14.83
CA GLU A 357 21.68 -15.32 15.31
C GLU A 357 21.49 -15.97 16.69
N LYS A 358 20.86 -15.26 17.63
CA LYS A 358 20.55 -15.79 18.97
C LYS A 358 19.64 -17.02 18.92
N LEU A 359 18.60 -17.01 18.08
CA LEU A 359 17.71 -18.16 17.94
C LEU A 359 18.44 -19.36 17.33
N SER A 360 19.35 -19.12 16.37
CA SER A 360 20.21 -20.15 15.80
C SER A 360 21.06 -20.83 16.88
N ASP A 361 21.66 -20.05 17.77
CA ASP A 361 22.47 -20.54 18.89
C ASP A 361 21.64 -21.30 19.95
N ILE A 362 20.50 -20.73 20.38
CA ILE A 362 19.66 -21.31 21.44
C ILE A 362 19.02 -22.62 20.98
N HIS A 363 18.54 -22.69 19.74
CA HIS A 363 17.78 -23.83 19.23
C HIS A 363 18.61 -24.79 18.37
N CYS A 364 19.90 -24.51 18.17
CA CYS A 364 20.79 -25.30 17.31
C CYS A 364 20.25 -25.48 15.88
N THR A 365 19.64 -24.43 15.33
CA THR A 365 19.00 -24.45 14.00
C THR A 365 19.70 -23.48 13.06
N PRO A 366 20.15 -23.93 11.86
CA PRO A 366 20.81 -23.03 10.91
C PRO A 366 19.93 -21.83 10.53
N GLU A 367 20.54 -20.66 10.34
CA GLU A 367 19.82 -19.44 9.95
C GLU A 367 18.99 -19.59 8.67
N SER A 368 19.44 -20.44 7.73
CA SER A 368 18.70 -20.77 6.52
C SER A 368 17.31 -21.36 6.79
N GLN A 369 17.14 -22.07 7.91
CA GLN A 369 15.87 -22.64 8.35
C GLN A 369 15.01 -21.64 9.14
N LEU A 370 15.54 -20.48 9.53
CA LEU A 370 14.83 -19.43 10.28
C LEU A 370 14.19 -18.37 9.36
N LYS A 371 14.32 -18.51 8.04
CA LYS A 371 13.77 -17.58 7.03
C LYS A 371 12.26 -17.34 7.18
N PHE A 372 11.51 -18.31 7.71
CA PHE A 372 10.06 -18.18 7.97
C PHE A 372 9.72 -16.99 8.88
N ILE A 373 10.62 -16.59 9.78
CA ILE A 373 10.43 -15.43 10.66
C ILE A 373 10.54 -14.13 9.85
N THR A 374 11.56 -14.01 9.00
CA THR A 374 11.72 -12.89 8.09
C THR A 374 10.54 -12.77 7.12
N GLU A 375 10.06 -13.90 6.60
CA GLU A 375 8.88 -13.93 5.72
C GLU A 375 7.61 -13.45 6.42
N ALA A 376 7.39 -13.84 7.67
CA ALA A 376 6.26 -13.36 8.48
C ALA A 376 6.29 -11.84 8.65
N TRP A 377 7.44 -11.27 9.00
CA TRP A 377 7.60 -9.81 9.16
C TRP A 377 7.42 -9.05 7.85
N LEU A 378 8.01 -9.54 6.75
CA LEU A 378 7.79 -8.95 5.41
C LEU A 378 6.30 -8.99 5.02
N GLN A 379 5.61 -10.09 5.31
CA GLN A 379 4.17 -10.20 5.09
C GLN A 379 3.39 -9.19 5.93
N ILE A 380 3.73 -9.01 7.22
CA ILE A 380 3.11 -8.00 8.10
C ILE A 380 3.30 -6.58 7.52
N ILE A 381 4.52 -6.23 7.11
CA ILE A 381 4.85 -4.91 6.55
C ILE A 381 4.00 -4.64 5.30
N GLU A 382 3.89 -5.62 4.40
CA GLU A 382 3.10 -5.48 3.18
C GLU A 382 1.59 -5.40 3.48
N CYS A 383 1.09 -6.23 4.38
CA CYS A 383 -0.30 -6.19 4.83
C CYS A 383 -0.67 -4.82 5.43
N ARG A 384 0.20 -4.22 6.25
CA ARG A 384 0.00 -2.86 6.80
C ARG A 384 -0.04 -1.80 5.70
N ARG A 385 0.81 -1.92 4.67
CA ARG A 385 0.79 -1.03 3.49
C ARG A 385 -0.55 -1.12 2.76
N VAL A 386 -1.02 -2.34 2.49
CA VAL A 386 -2.31 -2.57 1.82
C VAL A 386 -3.47 -2.00 2.64
N LEU A 387 -3.54 -2.29 3.94
CA LEU A 387 -4.62 -1.78 4.81
C LEU A 387 -4.64 -0.27 4.89
N LYS A 388 -3.46 0.37 5.01
CA LYS A 388 -3.35 1.84 4.96
C LYS A 388 -4.12 2.36 3.76
N TRP A 389 -3.85 1.84 2.57
CA TRP A 389 -4.50 2.31 1.36
C TRP A 389 -5.96 1.87 1.24
N THR A 390 -6.37 0.71 1.76
CA THR A 390 -7.79 0.30 1.74
C THR A 390 -8.68 1.28 2.52
N TYR A 391 -8.18 1.94 3.57
CA TYR A 391 -8.94 2.99 4.25
C TYR A 391 -9.16 4.23 3.37
N SER A 392 -8.17 4.62 2.55
CA SER A 392 -8.39 5.71 1.57
C SER A 392 -9.44 5.30 0.52
N TYR A 393 -9.42 4.05 0.07
CA TYR A 393 -10.43 3.50 -0.84
C TYR A 393 -11.82 3.51 -0.22
N GLY A 394 -11.96 3.00 1.01
CA GLY A 394 -13.23 2.95 1.73
C GLY A 394 -13.83 4.34 1.98
N TYR A 395 -12.99 5.35 2.24
CA TYR A 395 -13.46 6.73 2.40
C TYR A 395 -14.15 7.25 1.13
N TYR A 396 -13.58 6.99 -0.05
CA TYR A 396 -14.12 7.44 -1.34
C TYR A 396 -15.11 6.47 -1.99
N LEU A 397 -15.40 5.32 -1.37
CA LEU A 397 -16.41 4.39 -1.87
C LEU A 397 -17.81 5.05 -1.80
N PRO A 398 -18.58 5.09 -2.91
CA PRO A 398 -19.86 5.79 -2.94
C PRO A 398 -20.88 5.21 -1.95
N GLU A 399 -21.56 6.07 -1.18
CA GLU A 399 -22.50 5.61 -0.15
C GLU A 399 -23.72 4.84 -0.69
N GLN A 400 -24.10 5.13 -1.94
CA GLN A 400 -25.23 4.52 -2.65
C GLN A 400 -24.96 3.04 -2.97
N GLU A 401 -23.69 2.63 -3.07
CA GLU A 401 -23.31 1.26 -3.43
C GLU A 401 -23.26 0.33 -2.21
N HIS A 402 -24.38 0.17 -1.52
CA HIS A 402 -24.49 -0.54 -0.24
C HIS A 402 -23.89 -1.97 -0.27
N ALA A 403 -24.15 -2.74 -1.33
CA ALA A 403 -23.66 -4.12 -1.44
C ALA A 403 -22.12 -4.19 -1.55
N LYS A 404 -21.54 -3.28 -2.34
CA LYS A 404 -20.07 -3.17 -2.48
C LYS A 404 -19.43 -2.74 -1.18
N ARG A 405 -20.03 -1.80 -0.47
CA ARG A 405 -19.53 -1.36 0.84
C ARG A 405 -19.52 -2.50 1.85
N GLN A 406 -20.62 -3.24 1.98
CA GLN A 406 -20.68 -4.40 2.89
C GLN A 406 -19.65 -5.47 2.54
N PHE A 407 -19.48 -5.77 1.24
CA PHE A 407 -18.50 -6.75 0.78
C PHE A 407 -17.06 -6.29 1.02
N PHE A 408 -16.76 -5.01 0.75
CA PHE A 408 -15.48 -4.40 1.05
C PHE A 408 -15.15 -4.46 2.55
N GLU A 409 -16.07 -4.00 3.40
CA GLU A 409 -15.90 -3.99 4.85
C GLU A 409 -15.65 -5.42 5.38
N TYR A 410 -16.34 -6.43 4.82
CA TYR A 410 -16.16 -7.84 5.16
C TYR A 410 -14.76 -8.33 4.81
N LEU A 411 -14.32 -8.13 3.56
CA LEU A 411 -12.98 -8.53 3.13
C LEU A 411 -11.89 -7.81 3.92
N GLN A 412 -12.08 -6.52 4.20
CA GLN A 412 -11.15 -5.74 5.01
C GLN A 412 -11.07 -6.29 6.44
N GLY A 413 -12.21 -6.63 7.04
CA GLY A 413 -12.28 -7.17 8.41
C GLY A 413 -11.57 -8.53 8.55
N GLU A 414 -11.75 -9.43 7.57
CA GLU A 414 -11.05 -10.72 7.53
C GLU A 414 -9.53 -10.54 7.42
N ALA A 415 -9.10 -9.64 6.54
CA ALA A 415 -7.68 -9.32 6.35
C ALA A 415 -7.06 -8.71 7.63
N GLU A 416 -7.77 -7.81 8.30
CA GLU A 416 -7.34 -7.20 9.56
C GLU A 416 -7.19 -8.23 10.67
N SER A 417 -8.20 -9.09 10.85
CA SER A 417 -8.16 -10.16 11.85
C SER A 417 -6.97 -11.09 11.63
N GLY A 418 -6.75 -11.53 10.39
CA GLY A 418 -5.60 -12.36 10.02
C GLY A 418 -4.26 -11.66 10.29
N LEU A 419 -4.16 -10.36 9.96
CA LEU A 419 -2.96 -9.57 10.21
C LEU A 419 -2.66 -9.43 11.70
N GLU A 420 -3.64 -9.07 12.53
CA GLU A 420 -3.39 -8.88 13.96
C GLU A 420 -2.97 -10.17 14.65
N ARG A 421 -3.54 -11.32 14.26
CA ARG A 421 -3.12 -12.65 14.74
C ARG A 421 -1.68 -12.97 14.36
N LEU A 422 -1.31 -12.74 13.10
CA LEU A 422 0.06 -12.94 12.61
C LEU A 422 1.04 -12.02 13.34
N HIS A 423 0.70 -10.74 13.46
CA HIS A 423 1.54 -9.73 14.10
C HIS A 423 1.73 -10.03 15.60
N GLN A 424 0.66 -10.41 16.31
CA GLN A 424 0.76 -10.82 17.71
C GLN A 424 1.68 -12.04 17.90
N CYS A 425 1.59 -13.04 17.03
CA CYS A 425 2.44 -14.23 17.09
C CYS A 425 3.92 -13.86 16.86
N ALA A 426 4.20 -13.02 15.84
CA ALA A 426 5.55 -12.57 15.52
C ALA A 426 6.15 -11.62 16.58
N GLU A 427 5.34 -10.76 17.21
CA GLU A 427 5.80 -9.73 18.16
C GLU A 427 5.87 -10.24 19.60
N LYS A 428 4.86 -10.98 20.08
CA LYS A 428 4.74 -11.37 21.49
C LYS A 428 5.17 -12.81 21.74
N GLU A 429 4.65 -13.76 20.96
CA GLU A 429 4.93 -15.19 21.18
C GLU A 429 6.38 -15.53 20.83
N LEU A 430 6.97 -14.91 19.81
CA LEU A 430 8.37 -15.13 19.45
C LEU A 430 9.35 -14.79 20.60
N LEU A 431 9.04 -13.76 21.41
CA LEU A 431 9.92 -13.29 22.48
C LEU A 431 10.22 -14.34 23.54
N GLN A 432 9.31 -15.30 23.73
CA GLN A 432 9.48 -16.39 24.70
C GLN A 432 10.61 -17.35 24.29
N PHE A 433 10.86 -17.49 22.98
CA PHE A 433 11.93 -18.32 22.45
C PHE A 433 13.25 -17.57 22.35
N VAL A 434 13.20 -16.28 22.02
CA VAL A 434 14.39 -15.41 22.00
C VAL A 434 15.00 -15.23 23.39
N SER A 435 14.16 -15.24 24.43
CA SER A 435 14.57 -15.04 25.83
C SER A 435 14.76 -16.35 26.61
N ALA A 436 14.70 -17.50 25.93
CA ALA A 436 14.81 -18.81 26.57
C ALA A 436 16.26 -19.11 26.99
N GLU A 437 16.42 -19.85 28.10
CA GLU A 437 17.74 -20.30 28.58
C GLU A 437 18.27 -21.54 27.83
N GLY A 438 17.48 -22.11 26.92
CA GLY A 438 17.88 -23.27 26.11
C GLY A 438 16.82 -23.70 25.08
N PRO A 439 17.09 -24.78 24.31
CA PRO A 439 16.20 -25.24 23.26
C PRO A 439 14.83 -25.67 23.80
N SER A 440 13.76 -25.10 23.25
CA SER A 440 12.39 -25.52 23.55
C SER A 440 11.86 -26.52 22.52
N LYS A 441 11.17 -27.57 23.00
CA LYS A 441 10.49 -28.54 22.14
C LYS A 441 9.31 -27.92 21.38
N GLU A 442 8.72 -26.87 21.94
CA GLU A 442 7.57 -26.14 21.35
C GLU A 442 7.99 -25.22 20.19
N PHE A 443 9.29 -25.06 19.93
CA PHE A 443 9.78 -24.19 18.86
C PHE A 443 9.34 -24.67 17.46
N ASN A 444 9.26 -25.99 17.24
CA ASN A 444 8.78 -26.54 15.97
C ASN A 444 7.27 -26.31 15.77
N ASP A 445 6.48 -26.38 16.86
CA ASP A 445 5.06 -26.05 16.82
C ASP A 445 4.85 -24.56 16.53
N PHE A 446 5.66 -23.70 17.16
CA PHE A 446 5.69 -22.27 16.87
C PHE A 446 6.06 -21.98 15.41
N ARG A 447 7.09 -22.64 14.87
CA ARG A 447 7.48 -22.52 13.45
C ARG A 447 6.31 -22.84 12.52
N THR A 448 5.65 -23.96 12.76
CA THR A 448 4.48 -24.39 11.97
C THR A 448 3.33 -23.39 12.09
N LYS A 449 3.06 -22.91 13.31
CA LYS A 449 2.03 -21.89 13.58
C LYS A 449 2.32 -20.58 12.85
N LEU A 450 3.54 -20.04 12.94
CA LEU A 450 3.91 -18.75 12.33
C LEU A 450 3.87 -18.84 10.80
N ALA A 451 4.40 -19.91 10.22
CA ALA A 451 4.35 -20.15 8.78
C ALA A 451 2.89 -20.30 8.28
N GLY A 452 2.06 -21.05 9.01
CA GLY A 452 0.64 -21.21 8.71
C GLY A 452 -0.12 -19.88 8.75
N LEU A 453 0.04 -19.09 9.81
CA LEU A 453 -0.55 -17.74 9.91
C LEU A 453 -0.08 -16.83 8.77
N THR A 454 1.20 -16.88 8.41
CA THR A 454 1.76 -16.09 7.30
C THR A 454 1.07 -16.41 5.98
N SER A 455 0.88 -17.70 5.67
CA SER A 455 0.20 -18.16 4.46
C SER A 455 -1.29 -17.78 4.44
N VAL A 456 -1.99 -18.00 5.55
CA VAL A 456 -3.42 -17.67 5.67
C VAL A 456 -3.64 -16.16 5.52
N THR A 457 -2.84 -15.34 6.19
CA THR A 457 -2.93 -13.88 6.08
C THR A 457 -2.65 -13.40 4.66
N ARG A 458 -1.66 -13.99 3.97
CA ARG A 458 -1.41 -13.70 2.55
C ARG A 458 -2.66 -13.92 1.69
N ASN A 459 -3.35 -15.05 1.87
CA ASN A 459 -4.56 -15.37 1.11
C ASN A 459 -5.69 -14.35 1.33
N TYR A 460 -5.92 -13.91 2.58
CA TYR A 460 -6.90 -12.86 2.87
C TYR A 460 -6.58 -11.55 2.12
N PHE A 461 -5.30 -11.14 2.11
CA PHE A 461 -4.87 -9.93 1.42
C PHE A 461 -4.90 -10.05 -0.10
N GLU A 462 -4.56 -11.20 -0.67
CA GLU A 462 -4.68 -11.45 -2.10
C GLU A 462 -6.14 -11.38 -2.57
N ASN A 463 -7.05 -11.94 -1.79
CA ASN A 463 -8.49 -11.85 -2.05
C ASN A 463 -8.99 -10.41 -1.97
N LEU A 464 -8.59 -9.66 -0.93
CA LEU A 464 -8.92 -8.25 -0.77
C LEU A 464 -8.41 -7.43 -1.97
N VAL A 465 -7.11 -7.52 -2.29
CA VAL A 465 -6.49 -6.80 -3.41
C VAL A 465 -7.20 -7.10 -4.72
N ARG A 466 -7.49 -8.36 -5.03
CA ARG A 466 -8.18 -8.76 -6.26
C ARG A 466 -9.60 -8.18 -6.34
N ALA A 467 -10.33 -8.16 -5.23
CA ALA A 467 -11.68 -7.59 -5.16
C ALA A 467 -11.68 -6.06 -5.29
N LEU A 468 -10.66 -5.36 -4.80
CA LEU A 468 -10.55 -3.91 -5.00
C LEU A 468 -10.18 -3.58 -6.45
N GLU A 469 -9.24 -4.33 -7.04
CA GLU A 469 -8.81 -4.14 -8.43
C GLU A 469 -9.93 -4.45 -9.45
N ASN A 470 -10.84 -5.37 -9.12
CA ASN A 470 -12.03 -5.65 -9.95
C ASN A 470 -13.19 -4.66 -9.73
N GLY A 471 -13.03 -3.67 -8.85
CA GLY A 471 -14.08 -2.70 -8.52
C GLY A 471 -15.26 -3.28 -7.74
N LEU A 472 -15.01 -4.34 -6.97
CA LEU A 472 -16.01 -5.09 -6.20
C LEU A 472 -17.15 -5.61 -7.07
N SER A 473 -16.83 -6.07 -8.29
CA SER A 473 -17.82 -6.49 -9.28
C SER A 473 -18.63 -7.72 -8.85
N ASP A 474 -18.12 -8.49 -7.90
CA ASP A 474 -18.70 -9.77 -7.44
C ASP A 474 -20.11 -9.61 -6.83
N VAL A 475 -20.46 -8.40 -6.39
CA VAL A 475 -21.78 -8.09 -5.82
C VAL A 475 -22.74 -7.35 -6.77
N ASN A 476 -22.33 -7.02 -8.00
CA ASN A 476 -23.18 -6.34 -8.99
C ASN A 476 -24.27 -7.25 -9.60
N SER A 477 -24.34 -8.52 -9.17
CA SER A 477 -25.32 -9.49 -9.65
C SER A 477 -26.67 -9.33 -8.92
N HIS A 478 -27.50 -8.39 -9.38
CA HIS A 478 -28.92 -8.43 -9.03
C HIS A 478 -29.64 -9.55 -9.81
N GLY A 479 -30.03 -10.61 -9.08
CA GLY A 479 -31.18 -11.44 -9.42
C GLY A 479 -30.92 -12.69 -10.27
N ALA A 480 -30.22 -13.68 -9.72
CA ALA A 480 -30.48 -15.07 -10.05
C ALA A 480 -30.11 -15.97 -8.86
N SER A 481 -31.13 -16.41 -8.13
CA SER A 481 -31.01 -17.55 -7.23
C SER A 481 -30.45 -18.73 -8.03
N SER A 482 -29.24 -19.16 -7.72
CA SER A 482 -28.76 -20.49 -8.06
C SER A 482 -28.12 -21.04 -6.81
N GLY A 483 -28.90 -21.87 -6.11
CA GLY A 483 -28.44 -22.61 -4.96
C GLY A 483 -27.22 -23.44 -5.33
N THR A 484 -26.22 -23.37 -4.48
CA THR A 484 -25.09 -24.29 -4.45
C THR A 484 -25.62 -25.70 -4.18
N THR A 485 -25.86 -26.45 -5.25
CA THR A 485 -26.02 -27.91 -5.16
C THR A 485 -24.65 -28.54 -5.27
N SER A 486 -24.11 -28.90 -4.11
CA SER A 486 -22.97 -29.80 -3.98
C SER A 486 -23.28 -31.11 -4.71
N SER A 487 -22.51 -31.46 -5.72
CA SER A 487 -22.72 -32.68 -6.51
C SER A 487 -21.44 -33.51 -6.54
N LYS A 488 -21.47 -34.58 -5.73
CA LYS A 488 -20.53 -35.71 -5.76
C LYS A 488 -20.47 -36.34 -7.15
N ASN A 489 -19.27 -36.70 -7.57
CA ASN A 489 -19.00 -37.54 -8.74
C ASN A 489 -19.72 -38.89 -8.65
N THR A 490 -20.39 -39.29 -9.74
CA THR A 490 -20.53 -40.71 -10.14
C THR A 490 -20.48 -40.82 -11.67
N ALA A 491 -19.82 -41.88 -12.12
CA ALA A 491 -19.50 -42.18 -13.52
C ALA A 491 -20.73 -42.60 -14.35
N GLY A 492 -20.66 -42.42 -15.68
CA GLY A 492 -21.65 -42.99 -16.59
C GLY A 492 -21.46 -42.60 -18.06
N SER A 493 -20.99 -43.56 -18.85
CA SER A 493 -20.71 -43.51 -20.29
C SER A 493 -21.82 -43.01 -21.24
N SER A 494 -21.34 -42.47 -22.36
CA SER A 494 -21.70 -42.81 -23.76
C SER A 494 -22.68 -41.96 -24.59
N LYS A 495 -22.21 -41.69 -25.84
CA LYS A 495 -22.89 -41.32 -27.10
C LYS A 495 -23.50 -39.90 -27.11
N GLY A 496 -23.25 -39.03 -28.08
CA GLY A 496 -22.93 -39.17 -29.49
C GLY A 496 -23.96 -38.35 -30.27
N GLY A 497 -23.56 -37.27 -30.94
CA GLY A 497 -24.53 -36.44 -31.67
C GLY A 497 -23.93 -35.20 -32.33
N ARG A 498 -23.84 -35.26 -33.66
CA ARG A 498 -23.32 -34.25 -34.60
C ARG A 498 -24.21 -32.99 -34.70
N SER A 499 -23.53 -31.85 -34.92
CA SER A 499 -23.77 -30.81 -35.93
C SER A 499 -25.14 -30.08 -35.98
N VAL A 500 -25.12 -28.74 -36.02
CA VAL A 500 -25.28 -27.95 -37.27
C VAL A 500 -25.23 -26.44 -36.98
N ARG A 501 -24.57 -25.74 -37.91
CA ARG A 501 -24.43 -24.29 -38.11
C ARG A 501 -25.77 -23.55 -38.26
N GLY A 502 -25.81 -22.30 -37.78
CA GLY A 502 -26.78 -21.30 -38.22
C GLY A 502 -26.25 -19.88 -38.03
N LYS A 503 -25.73 -19.28 -39.12
CA LYS A 503 -25.42 -17.83 -39.21
C LYS A 503 -26.74 -17.05 -39.34
N GLY A 504 -26.81 -15.87 -38.71
CA GLY A 504 -27.85 -14.88 -38.98
C GLY A 504 -27.41 -13.50 -38.51
N ILE A 505 -26.98 -12.66 -39.46
CA ILE A 505 -26.78 -11.22 -39.31
C ILE A 505 -28.16 -10.55 -39.49
N SER A 506 -28.55 -9.68 -38.56
CA SER A 506 -29.57 -8.65 -38.81
C SER A 506 -29.24 -7.40 -38.00
N ARG A 507 -29.02 -6.29 -38.73
CA ARG A 507 -29.05 -4.92 -38.21
C ARG A 507 -30.50 -4.45 -38.09
N ILE A 508 -30.69 -3.43 -37.24
CA ILE A 508 -31.66 -2.32 -37.28
C ILE A 508 -32.45 -2.23 -35.97
N GLY A 509 -32.49 -1.03 -35.40
CA GLY A 509 -33.65 -0.60 -34.62
C GLY A 509 -33.32 0.29 -33.43
N SER A 510 -32.99 1.55 -33.69
CA SER A 510 -33.16 2.62 -32.72
C SER A 510 -34.63 2.66 -32.29
N SER A 511 -34.92 2.50 -30.99
CA SER A 511 -36.21 2.86 -30.41
C SER A 511 -35.98 3.73 -29.19
N THR A 512 -36.06 5.03 -29.42
CA THR A 512 -36.46 6.03 -28.43
C THR A 512 -37.80 5.63 -27.81
N ARG A 513 -37.83 5.39 -26.50
CA ARG A 513 -39.03 5.51 -25.68
C ARG A 513 -38.71 6.48 -24.55
N SER A 514 -39.18 7.71 -24.72
CA SER A 514 -39.28 8.71 -23.68
C SER A 514 -40.22 8.19 -22.58
N GLY A 515 -39.70 8.16 -21.36
CA GLY A 515 -40.48 8.19 -20.13
C GLY A 515 -39.87 9.31 -19.30
N ASP A 516 -40.56 10.45 -19.26
CA ASP A 516 -40.13 11.66 -18.58
C ASP A 516 -40.00 11.43 -17.07
N ASN A 517 -38.82 11.71 -16.53
CA ASN A 517 -38.68 12.38 -15.23
C ASN A 517 -37.41 13.25 -15.30
N ALA A 518 -37.64 14.54 -15.49
CA ALA A 518 -36.62 15.54 -15.72
C ALA A 518 -35.69 15.69 -14.50
N ALA A 519 -34.39 15.49 -14.72
CA ALA A 519 -33.35 15.87 -13.77
C ALA A 519 -33.32 17.40 -13.64
N THR A 520 -33.86 17.91 -12.53
CA THR A 520 -33.98 19.35 -12.19
C THR A 520 -32.74 19.94 -11.53
N HIS A 521 -31.67 19.15 -11.37
CA HIS A 521 -30.49 19.53 -10.59
C HIS A 521 -29.17 19.12 -11.26
N TRP A 522 -28.08 19.83 -10.96
CA TRP A 522 -26.70 19.50 -11.33
C TRP A 522 -25.79 19.50 -10.10
N SER A 523 -24.84 18.57 -10.01
CA SER A 523 -23.90 18.48 -8.88
C SER A 523 -22.63 19.28 -9.17
N CYS A 524 -22.18 20.10 -8.22
CA CYS A 524 -20.95 20.87 -8.37
C CYS A 524 -19.72 19.96 -8.35
N GLU A 525 -18.87 20.06 -9.36
CA GLU A 525 -17.67 19.23 -9.47
C GLU A 525 -16.62 19.53 -8.38
N HIS A 526 -16.69 20.71 -7.74
CA HIS A 526 -15.72 21.13 -6.72
C HIS A 526 -16.14 20.77 -5.30
N CYS A 527 -17.44 20.82 -4.98
CA CYS A 527 -17.93 20.58 -3.61
C CYS A 527 -19.09 19.58 -3.54
N THR A 528 -19.46 18.95 -4.66
CA THR A 528 -20.53 17.93 -4.82
C THR A 528 -21.95 18.39 -4.51
N PHE A 529 -22.13 19.67 -4.16
CA PHE A 529 -23.44 20.25 -3.85
C PHE A 529 -24.39 20.20 -5.05
N VAL A 530 -25.63 19.79 -4.80
CA VAL A 530 -26.68 19.65 -5.82
C VAL A 530 -27.39 20.99 -6.00
N ASN A 531 -27.05 21.70 -7.08
CA ASN A 531 -27.61 22.98 -7.44
C ASN A 531 -28.85 22.83 -8.34
N THR A 532 -29.72 23.82 -8.32
CA THR A 532 -30.85 23.91 -9.27
C THR A 532 -30.36 24.31 -10.66
N LYS A 533 -31.00 23.80 -11.73
CA LYS A 533 -30.60 24.09 -13.13
C LYS A 533 -30.71 25.57 -13.52
N SER A 534 -31.42 26.38 -12.73
CA SER A 534 -31.50 27.85 -12.88
C SER A 534 -30.24 28.59 -12.44
N SER A 535 -29.37 27.96 -11.63
CA SER A 535 -28.13 28.57 -11.17
C SER A 535 -26.95 28.14 -12.05
N SER A 536 -26.22 29.12 -12.60
CA SER A 536 -24.95 28.92 -13.33
C SER A 536 -23.72 28.95 -12.42
N THR A 537 -23.92 29.21 -11.13
CA THR A 537 -22.88 29.20 -10.09
C THR A 537 -23.31 28.30 -8.96
N CYS A 538 -22.37 27.55 -8.38
CA CYS A 538 -22.68 26.75 -7.22
C CYS A 538 -23.06 27.65 -6.03
N GLU A 539 -24.20 27.41 -5.41
CA GLU A 539 -24.67 28.19 -4.25
C GLU A 539 -23.75 28.05 -3.03
N MET A 540 -22.97 26.96 -2.95
CA MET A 540 -22.10 26.67 -1.81
C MET A 540 -20.66 27.17 -1.95
N CYS A 541 -20.08 27.09 -3.15
CA CYS A 541 -18.67 27.48 -3.36
C CYS A 541 -18.51 28.64 -4.35
N HIS A 542 -19.62 29.16 -4.88
CA HIS A 542 -19.67 30.25 -5.87
C HIS A 542 -18.89 29.99 -7.17
N GLN A 543 -18.43 28.76 -7.41
CA GLN A 543 -17.76 28.36 -8.65
C GLN A 543 -18.77 28.18 -9.79
N GLN A 544 -18.41 28.62 -10.99
CA GLN A 544 -19.27 28.54 -12.17
C GLN A 544 -19.39 27.10 -12.70
N HIS A 545 -20.59 26.74 -13.14
CA HIS A 545 -20.86 25.53 -13.89
C HIS A 545 -20.59 25.79 -15.37
N HIS A 546 -19.60 25.09 -15.94
CA HIS A 546 -19.23 25.23 -17.35
C HIS A 546 -20.12 24.42 -18.28
#